data_AF-A0AAE0V9X6-F1
#
_entry.id   AF-A0AAE0V9X6-F1
#
_cell.length_a   1.000
_cell.length_b   1.000
_cell.length_c   1.000
_cell.angle_alpha   90.00
_cell.angle_beta   90.00
_cell.angle_gamma   90.00
#
_symmetry.space_group_name_H-M   'P 1'
#
loop_
_entity.id
_entity.type
_entity.pdbx_description
1 polymer ?
#
loop_
_entity_poly.entity_id
_entity_poly.type
_entity_poly.pdbx_seq_one_letter_code
_entity_poly.pdbx_strand_id
1 'polypeptide(L)'
;LVHSQHTAPKIPEGERVDFDDIHRKRMEKDLLELQTLIEVHFVQRKREEEELIALKERIVGFFLLSYFQNYWHPSGAWAKENRRAARAEQQRLRAEKERVRQTRIMEERQRREEEEAKRRADEEAKKKKVLSNMGAHFGGFLAKVSISSAEQRRRGKRQTGREIKRKTLAERRKPLAIDDLRENGLREQAREMWEWIYQLESEKFDLIEKMKRQKYEVRVS
;
A
#
# COMPACT_ATOMS: atom_id res chain seq x y z
N LEU A 1 -73.76 67.61 41.95
CA LEU A 1 -73.77 66.22 42.47
C LEU A 1 -72.80 65.42 41.61
N VAL A 2 -71.80 64.66 42.08
CA VAL A 2 -71.26 64.27 43.39
C VAL A 2 -69.76 64.01 43.17
N HIS A 3 -68.89 64.38 44.11
CA HIS A 3 -67.47 63.98 44.10
C HIS A 3 -67.34 62.51 44.51
N SER A 4 -66.72 61.67 43.67
CA SER A 4 -66.24 60.34 44.08
C SER A 4 -64.72 60.40 44.26
N GLN A 5 -64.28 60.27 45.51
CA GLN A 5 -62.89 60.05 45.88
C GLN A 5 -62.49 58.61 45.51
N HIS A 6 -61.51 58.44 44.64
CA HIS A 6 -60.86 57.16 44.42
C HIS A 6 -59.38 57.28 44.78
N THR A 7 -58.99 56.67 45.88
CA THR A 7 -57.57 56.52 46.28
C THR A 7 -56.89 55.51 45.36
N ALA A 8 -55.74 55.89 44.81
CA ALA A 8 -54.97 55.05 43.89
C ALA A 8 -54.41 53.78 44.58
N PRO A 9 -54.48 52.60 43.94
CA PRO A 9 -53.91 51.35 44.47
C PRO A 9 -52.37 51.40 44.43
N LYS A 10 -51.73 50.96 45.52
CA LYS A 10 -50.27 50.80 45.59
C LYS A 10 -49.83 49.67 44.65
N ILE A 11 -48.88 49.99 43.77
CA ILE A 11 -48.27 49.05 42.81
C ILE A 11 -47.37 48.08 43.60
N PRO A 12 -47.36 46.77 43.27
CA PRO A 12 -46.44 45.80 43.90
C PRO A 12 -45.00 46.18 43.59
N GLU A 13 -44.09 46.06 44.57
CA GLU A 13 -42.66 46.32 44.38
C GLU A 13 -42.10 45.44 43.25
N GLY A 14 -41.95 46.08 42.08
CA GLY A 14 -41.37 45.47 40.90
C GLY A 14 -39.88 45.30 41.09
N GLU A 15 -39.40 44.09 40.79
CA GLU A 15 -38.01 43.74 40.59
C GLU A 15 -37.32 44.87 39.79
N ARG A 16 -36.28 45.45 40.39
CA ARG A 16 -35.64 46.67 39.92
C ARG A 16 -35.15 46.46 38.50
N VAL A 17 -35.74 47.16 37.52
CA VAL A 17 -35.37 47.07 36.11
C VAL A 17 -33.90 47.49 35.97
N ASP A 18 -33.04 46.53 35.62
CA ASP A 18 -31.62 46.78 35.36
C ASP A 18 -31.45 47.34 33.94
N PHE A 19 -31.32 48.66 33.84
CA PHE A 19 -31.12 49.36 32.57
C PHE A 19 -29.80 48.98 31.90
N ASP A 20 -28.78 48.59 32.66
CA ASP A 20 -27.50 48.15 32.11
C ASP A 20 -27.66 46.78 31.42
N ASP A 21 -28.53 45.92 31.96
CA ASP A 21 -28.88 44.63 31.34
C ASP A 21 -29.62 44.81 30.01
N ILE A 22 -30.55 45.76 29.93
CA ILE A 22 -31.26 46.08 28.69
C ILE A 22 -30.29 46.61 27.63
N HIS A 23 -29.34 47.47 28.04
CA HIS A 23 -28.34 48.02 27.13
C HIS A 23 -27.39 46.93 26.61
N ARG A 24 -26.88 46.06 27.50
CA ARG A 24 -26.05 44.91 27.11
C ARG A 24 -26.77 43.99 26.14
N LYS A 25 -28.01 43.58 26.45
CA LYS A 25 -28.82 42.71 25.59
C LYS A 25 -29.09 43.32 24.21
N ARG A 26 -29.27 44.65 24.15
CA ARG A 26 -29.39 45.35 22.87
C ARG A 26 -28.09 45.28 22.07
N MET A 27 -26.95 45.59 22.69
CA MET A 27 -25.64 45.51 22.02
C MET A 27 -25.31 44.09 21.54
N GLU A 28 -25.61 43.07 22.35
CA GLU A 28 -25.42 41.66 21.97
C GLU A 28 -26.30 41.26 20.79
N LYS A 29 -27.57 41.68 20.80
CA LYS A 29 -28.49 41.45 19.69
C LYS A 29 -28.00 42.13 18.40
N ASP A 30 -27.63 43.40 18.48
CA ASP A 30 -27.17 44.17 17.32
C ASP A 30 -25.88 43.57 16.75
N LEU A 31 -24.97 43.10 17.61
CA LEU A 31 -23.75 42.41 17.20
C LEU A 31 -24.05 41.08 16.49
N LEU A 32 -24.98 40.29 17.03
CA LEU A 32 -25.38 39.01 16.43
C LEU A 32 -26.08 39.21 15.08
N GLU A 33 -26.95 40.21 14.97
CA GLU A 33 -27.61 40.57 13.71
C GLU A 33 -26.58 41.02 12.67
N LEU A 34 -25.59 41.83 13.06
CA LEU A 34 -24.51 42.27 12.18
C LEU A 34 -23.67 41.07 11.69
N GLN A 35 -23.29 40.16 12.58
CA GLN A 35 -22.55 38.94 12.22
C GLN A 35 -23.34 38.07 11.25
N THR A 36 -24.63 37.88 11.52
CA THR A 36 -25.53 37.10 10.66
C THR A 36 -25.66 37.73 9.28
N LEU A 37 -25.82 39.06 9.21
CA LEU A 37 -25.92 39.77 7.93
C LEU A 37 -24.64 39.65 7.11
N ILE A 38 -23.48 39.75 7.77
CA ILE A 38 -22.17 39.58 7.14
C ILE A 38 -22.04 38.16 6.57
N GLU A 39 -22.37 37.14 7.35
CA GLU A 39 -22.31 35.73 6.91
C GLU A 39 -23.23 35.47 5.72
N VAL A 40 -24.49 35.90 5.82
CA VAL A 40 -25.48 35.75 4.73
C VAL A 40 -24.97 36.43 3.46
N HIS A 41 -24.44 37.66 3.57
CA HIS A 41 -23.91 38.39 2.42
C HIS A 41 -22.71 37.68 1.78
N PHE A 42 -21.78 37.14 2.56
CA PHE A 42 -20.64 36.40 2.02
C PHE A 42 -21.05 35.09 1.34
N VAL A 43 -21.94 34.31 1.97
CA VAL A 43 -22.42 33.04 1.41
C VAL A 43 -23.19 33.27 0.12
N GLN A 44 -24.07 34.27 0.11
CA GLN A 44 -24.85 34.63 -1.07
C GLN A 44 -23.95 35.06 -2.24
N ARG A 45 -22.99 35.95 -1.99
CA ARG A 45 -22.04 36.43 -2.99
C ARG A 45 -21.18 35.30 -3.57
N LYS A 46 -20.69 34.41 -2.71
CA LYS A 46 -19.89 33.27 -3.16
C LYS A 46 -20.70 32.33 -4.06
N ARG A 47 -21.93 32.04 -3.69
CA ARG A 47 -22.84 31.22 -4.49
C ARG A 47 -23.14 31.86 -5.85
N GLU A 48 -23.46 33.15 -5.86
CA GLU A 48 -23.71 33.90 -7.10
C GLU A 48 -22.48 33.92 -8.02
N GLU A 49 -21.27 34.07 -7.45
CA GLU A 49 -20.02 34.01 -8.21
C GLU A 49 -19.77 32.62 -8.81
N GLU A 50 -20.02 31.54 -8.05
CA GLU A 50 -19.91 30.16 -8.54
C GLU A 50 -20.92 29.87 -9.67
N GLU A 51 -22.17 30.29 -9.52
CA GLU A 51 -23.21 30.15 -10.54
C GLU A 51 -22.86 30.94 -11.81
N LEU A 52 -22.31 32.14 -11.66
CA LEU A 52 -21.86 32.97 -12.77
C LEU A 52 -20.65 32.36 -13.50
N ILE A 53 -19.69 31.80 -12.78
CA ILE A 53 -18.53 31.09 -13.36
C ILE A 53 -19.04 29.87 -14.14
N ALA A 54 -19.88 29.04 -13.53
CA ALA A 54 -20.43 27.86 -14.18
C ALA A 54 -21.26 28.20 -15.43
N LEU A 55 -22.00 29.32 -15.40
CA LEU A 55 -22.74 29.82 -16.55
C LEU A 55 -21.80 30.34 -17.64
N LYS A 56 -20.75 31.10 -17.28
CA LYS A 56 -19.72 31.55 -18.22
C LYS A 56 -19.00 30.38 -18.86
N GLU A 57 -18.62 29.35 -18.10
CA GLU A 57 -18.02 28.13 -18.63
C GLU A 57 -18.96 27.37 -19.55
N ARG A 58 -20.26 27.32 -19.25
CA ARG A 58 -21.25 26.71 -20.14
C ARG A 58 -21.47 27.51 -21.42
N ILE A 59 -21.56 28.83 -21.33
CA ILE A 59 -21.74 29.72 -22.48
C ILE A 59 -20.48 29.68 -23.35
N VAL A 60 -19.31 29.91 -22.76
CA VAL A 60 -18.01 29.83 -23.45
C VAL A 60 -17.77 28.41 -23.96
N GLY A 61 -18.10 27.38 -23.18
CA GLY A 61 -18.03 25.98 -23.59
C GLY A 61 -18.95 25.68 -24.77
N PHE A 62 -20.17 26.20 -24.79
CA PHE A 62 -21.11 26.06 -25.91
C PHE A 62 -20.63 26.80 -27.16
N PHE A 63 -20.12 28.03 -27.01
CA PHE A 63 -19.53 28.78 -28.11
C PHE A 63 -18.24 28.13 -28.61
N LEU A 64 -17.37 27.63 -27.73
CA LEU A 64 -16.16 26.90 -28.11
C LEU A 64 -16.50 25.56 -28.73
N LEU A 65 -17.47 24.78 -28.21
CA LEU A 65 -17.92 23.54 -28.83
C LEU A 65 -18.53 23.81 -30.20
N SER A 66 -19.38 24.82 -30.33
CA SER A 66 -20.00 25.20 -31.61
C SER A 66 -18.97 25.73 -32.62
N TYR A 67 -18.02 26.56 -32.16
CA TYR A 67 -16.94 27.08 -32.98
C TYR A 67 -15.93 25.97 -33.35
N PHE A 68 -15.63 25.05 -32.43
CA PHE A 68 -14.76 23.90 -32.68
C PHE A 68 -15.42 22.89 -33.63
N GLN A 69 -16.74 22.70 -33.52
CA GLN A 69 -17.53 21.81 -34.37
C GLN A 69 -17.78 22.39 -35.77
N ASN A 70 -17.83 23.73 -35.91
CA ASN A 70 -18.00 24.41 -37.21
C ASN A 70 -16.68 24.85 -37.89
N TYR A 71 -15.61 25.15 -37.15
CA TYR A 71 -14.36 25.72 -37.69
C TYR A 71 -13.09 24.90 -37.46
N TRP A 72 -13.10 23.84 -36.63
CA TRP A 72 -11.90 23.04 -36.35
C TRP A 72 -12.09 21.52 -36.56
N HIS A 73 -12.82 21.13 -37.59
CA HIS A 73 -12.82 19.74 -38.04
C HIS A 73 -12.24 19.54 -39.46
N PRO A 74 -10.93 19.76 -39.67
CA PRO A 74 -10.19 19.04 -40.69
C PRO A 74 -9.77 17.67 -40.11
N SER A 75 -10.51 16.63 -40.51
CA SER A 75 -10.11 15.22 -40.61
C SER A 75 -8.77 14.81 -39.96
N GLY A 76 -8.85 13.99 -38.91
CA GLY A 76 -7.77 13.09 -38.50
C GLY A 76 -6.69 13.64 -37.55
N ALA A 77 -6.50 14.96 -37.41
CA ALA A 77 -5.48 15.52 -36.53
C ALA A 77 -5.81 15.32 -35.03
N TRP A 78 -7.00 15.70 -34.57
CA TRP A 78 -7.42 15.47 -33.17
C TRP A 78 -7.53 13.98 -32.82
N ALA A 79 -7.98 13.15 -33.75
CA ALA A 79 -7.98 11.69 -33.56
C ALA A 79 -6.55 11.11 -33.50
N LYS A 80 -5.59 11.68 -34.25
CA LYS A 80 -4.17 11.31 -34.14
C LYS A 80 -3.55 11.82 -32.83
N GLU A 81 -3.89 13.03 -32.41
CA GLU A 81 -3.48 13.64 -31.14
C GLU A 81 -3.98 12.79 -29.98
N ASN A 82 -5.25 12.43 -29.97
CA ASN A 82 -5.86 11.61 -28.93
C ASN A 82 -5.27 10.18 -28.91
N ARG A 83 -4.98 9.57 -30.08
CA ARG A 83 -4.25 8.29 -30.15
C ARG A 83 -2.78 8.39 -29.75
N ARG A 84 -2.14 9.53 -29.91
CA ARG A 84 -0.77 9.79 -29.43
C ARG A 84 -0.78 9.98 -27.92
N ALA A 85 -1.71 10.78 -27.40
CA ALA A 85 -1.92 11.00 -25.98
C ALA A 85 -2.24 9.70 -25.23
N ALA A 86 -3.18 8.88 -25.74
CA ALA A 86 -3.53 7.59 -25.14
C ALA A 86 -2.33 6.61 -25.11
N ARG A 87 -1.48 6.60 -26.16
CA ARG A 87 -0.26 5.78 -26.17
C ARG A 87 0.79 6.32 -25.20
N ALA A 88 0.96 7.63 -25.11
CA ALA A 88 1.86 8.26 -24.15
C ALA A 88 1.42 7.98 -22.71
N GLU A 89 0.12 8.07 -22.42
CA GLU A 89 -0.46 7.75 -21.12
C GLU A 89 -0.28 6.26 -20.77
N GLN A 90 -0.53 5.36 -21.72
CA GLN A 90 -0.30 3.93 -21.53
C GLN A 90 1.19 3.60 -21.27
N GLN A 91 2.12 4.29 -21.94
CA GLN A 91 3.55 4.16 -21.66
C GLN A 91 3.91 4.70 -20.28
N ARG A 92 3.35 5.85 -19.86
CA ARG A 92 3.56 6.40 -18.52
C ARG A 92 3.07 5.44 -17.44
N LEU A 93 1.88 4.85 -17.61
CA LEU A 93 1.34 3.88 -16.67
C LEU A 93 2.21 2.61 -16.57
N ARG A 94 2.76 2.14 -17.70
CA ARG A 94 3.70 1.01 -17.71
C ARG A 94 5.02 1.36 -17.03
N ALA A 95 5.58 2.53 -17.33
CA ALA A 95 6.81 3.01 -16.72
C ALA A 95 6.66 3.22 -15.20
N GLU A 96 5.50 3.73 -14.76
CA GLU A 96 5.19 3.91 -13.35
C GLU A 96 5.03 2.57 -12.63
N LYS A 97 4.29 1.61 -13.20
CA LYS A 97 4.18 0.25 -12.64
C LYS A 97 5.54 -0.45 -12.52
N GLU A 98 6.40 -0.31 -13.52
CA GLU A 98 7.74 -0.88 -13.46
C GLU A 98 8.62 -0.15 -12.42
N ARG A 99 8.53 1.19 -12.34
CA ARG A 99 9.23 1.95 -11.30
C ARG A 99 8.80 1.51 -9.90
N VAL A 100 7.50 1.35 -9.64
CA VAL A 100 6.97 0.85 -8.35
C VAL A 100 7.50 -0.55 -8.04
N ARG A 101 7.55 -1.44 -9.03
CA ARG A 101 8.13 -2.78 -8.86
C ARG A 101 9.61 -2.70 -8.50
N GLN A 102 10.40 -1.89 -9.22
CA GLN A 102 11.82 -1.70 -8.96
C GLN A 102 12.07 -1.09 -7.58
N THR A 103 11.31 -0.06 -7.21
CA THR A 103 11.38 0.55 -5.87
C THR A 103 11.08 -0.47 -4.77
N ARG A 104 10.03 -1.30 -4.92
CA ARG A 104 9.70 -2.34 -3.93
C ARG A 104 10.81 -3.39 -3.79
N ILE A 105 11.44 -3.78 -4.89
CA ILE A 105 12.58 -4.73 -4.87
C ILE A 105 13.79 -4.10 -4.18
N MET A 106 14.09 -2.84 -4.50
CA MET A 106 15.19 -2.09 -3.90
C MET A 106 14.96 -1.87 -2.40
N GLU A 107 13.76 -1.52 -1.98
CA GLU A 107 13.40 -1.32 -0.57
C GLU A 107 13.45 -2.64 0.22
N GLU A 108 12.96 -3.75 -0.34
CA GLU A 108 13.05 -5.06 0.31
C GLU A 108 14.52 -5.53 0.43
N ARG A 109 15.33 -5.25 -0.60
CA ARG A 109 16.77 -5.52 -0.57
C ARG A 109 17.47 -4.66 0.46
N GLN A 110 17.17 -3.36 0.51
CA GLN A 110 17.75 -2.43 1.46
C GLN A 110 17.37 -2.82 2.90
N ARG A 111 16.12 -3.16 3.16
CA ARG A 111 15.68 -3.66 4.47
C ARG A 111 16.41 -4.93 4.88
N ARG A 112 16.62 -5.88 3.95
CA ARG A 112 17.40 -7.11 4.23
C ARG A 112 18.88 -6.79 4.51
N GLU A 113 19.46 -5.85 3.77
CA GLU A 113 20.85 -5.39 3.97
C GLU A 113 21.00 -4.66 5.31
N GLU A 114 20.04 -3.82 5.70
CA GLU A 114 19.99 -3.13 7.00
C GLU A 114 19.79 -4.10 8.16
N GLU A 115 18.88 -5.09 8.05
CA GLU A 115 18.69 -6.14 9.04
C GLU A 115 19.94 -7.03 9.19
N GLU A 116 20.62 -7.36 8.09
CA GLU A 116 21.87 -8.12 8.14
C GLU A 116 23.03 -7.29 8.69
N ALA A 117 23.12 -6.00 8.37
CA ALA A 117 24.11 -5.08 8.92
C ALA A 117 23.91 -4.91 10.43
N LYS A 118 22.66 -4.74 10.88
CA LYS A 118 22.32 -4.68 12.31
C LYS A 118 22.66 -5.99 13.01
N ARG A 119 22.34 -7.15 12.43
CA ARG A 119 22.70 -8.45 12.99
C ARG A 119 24.21 -8.61 13.13
N ARG A 120 24.99 -8.20 12.12
CA ARG A 120 26.46 -8.24 12.16
C ARG A 120 27.02 -7.31 13.25
N ALA A 121 26.48 -6.10 13.37
CA ALA A 121 26.88 -5.16 14.42
C ALA A 121 26.56 -5.70 15.83
N ASP A 122 25.37 -6.30 16.01
CA ASP A 122 24.98 -6.93 17.28
C ASP A 122 25.84 -8.17 17.60
N GLU A 123 26.18 -8.98 16.60
CA GLU A 123 27.10 -10.12 16.75
C GLU A 123 28.52 -9.66 17.10
N GLU A 124 29.01 -8.58 16.49
CA GLU A 124 30.33 -8.01 16.78
C GLU A 124 30.37 -7.38 18.18
N ALA A 125 29.32 -6.66 18.58
CA ALA A 125 29.17 -6.12 19.92
C ALA A 125 29.08 -7.24 20.96
N LYS A 126 28.31 -8.30 20.69
CA LYS A 126 28.25 -9.50 21.54
C LYS A 126 29.60 -10.21 21.58
N LYS A 127 30.30 -10.36 20.46
CA LYS A 127 31.65 -10.96 20.40
C LYS A 127 32.64 -10.15 21.23
N LYS A 128 32.61 -8.82 21.14
CA LYS A 128 33.45 -7.93 21.96
C LYS A 128 33.10 -8.04 23.45
N LYS A 129 31.80 -8.08 23.79
CA LYS A 129 31.32 -8.26 25.16
C LYS A 129 31.67 -9.64 25.73
N VAL A 130 31.56 -10.70 24.93
CA VAL A 130 31.90 -12.08 25.31
C VAL A 130 33.42 -12.26 25.43
N LEU A 131 34.21 -11.71 24.51
CA LEU A 131 35.68 -11.68 24.63
C LEU A 131 36.14 -10.92 25.87
N SER A 132 35.43 -9.86 26.25
CA SER A 132 35.67 -9.13 27.50
C SER A 132 35.20 -9.87 28.76
N ASN A 133 34.34 -10.89 28.64
CA ASN A 133 33.66 -11.54 29.77
C ASN A 133 33.98 -13.04 29.93
N MET A 134 34.90 -13.61 29.14
CA MET A 134 35.22 -15.05 29.18
C MET A 134 36.70 -15.34 29.43
N GLY A 135 37.21 -14.85 30.56
CA GLY A 135 38.53 -15.21 31.08
C GLY A 135 38.67 -16.63 31.63
N ALA A 136 37.64 -17.49 31.66
CA ALA A 136 37.76 -18.79 32.36
C ALA A 136 36.98 -20.02 31.85
N HIS A 137 36.02 -19.92 30.92
CA HIS A 137 35.15 -21.08 30.59
C HIS A 137 34.92 -21.38 29.09
N PHE A 138 35.73 -20.80 28.19
CA PHE A 138 35.45 -20.79 26.74
C PHE A 138 36.07 -21.94 25.92
N GLY A 139 36.66 -22.96 26.54
CA GLY A 139 37.42 -24.00 25.83
C GLY A 139 36.59 -24.86 24.86
N GLY A 140 35.41 -25.33 25.28
CA GLY A 140 34.58 -26.25 24.47
C GLY A 140 33.81 -25.59 23.32
N PHE A 141 33.42 -24.33 23.49
CA PHE A 141 32.68 -23.58 22.46
C PHE A 141 33.62 -23.07 21.36
N LEU A 142 34.85 -22.66 21.73
CA LEU A 142 35.87 -22.29 20.77
C LEU A 142 36.28 -23.43 19.84
N ALA A 143 36.37 -24.66 20.33
CA ALA A 143 36.71 -25.81 19.51
C ALA A 143 35.66 -26.04 18.40
N LYS A 144 34.36 -25.89 18.73
CA LYS A 144 33.28 -26.00 17.74
C LYS A 144 33.31 -24.86 16.73
N VAL A 145 33.58 -23.63 17.18
CA VAL A 145 33.65 -22.44 16.32
C VAL A 145 34.92 -22.41 15.46
N SER A 146 36.05 -22.90 15.97
CA SER A 146 37.30 -23.00 15.21
C SER A 146 37.21 -24.09 14.14
N ILE A 147 36.65 -25.25 14.47
CA ILE A 147 36.36 -26.33 13.51
C ILE A 147 35.36 -25.84 12.45
N SER A 148 34.26 -25.19 12.84
CA SER A 148 33.26 -24.69 11.88
C SER A 148 33.82 -23.56 11.02
N SER A 149 34.64 -22.66 11.57
CA SER A 149 35.21 -21.54 10.82
C SER A 149 36.37 -21.95 9.90
N ALA A 150 37.11 -23.01 10.23
CA ALA A 150 38.12 -23.60 9.36
C ALA A 150 37.50 -24.36 8.18
N GLU A 151 36.43 -25.12 8.44
CA GLU A 151 35.65 -25.83 7.41
C GLU A 151 34.93 -24.85 6.46
N GLN A 152 34.40 -23.75 6.99
CA GLN A 152 33.61 -22.76 6.25
C GLN A 152 34.47 -21.76 5.44
N ARG A 153 35.76 -21.64 5.74
CA ARG A 153 36.72 -20.89 4.89
C ARG A 153 37.18 -21.68 3.67
N ARG A 154 37.05 -23.02 3.67
CA ARG A 154 37.43 -23.89 2.54
C ARG A 154 36.28 -24.23 1.60
N ARG A 155 35.03 -24.02 2.01
CA ARG A 155 33.85 -24.43 1.25
C ARG A 155 32.87 -23.26 1.15
N GLY A 156 32.64 -22.79 -0.08
CA GLY A 156 31.72 -21.67 -0.36
C GLY A 156 30.37 -21.80 0.35
N LYS A 157 29.71 -20.65 0.57
CA LYS A 157 28.49 -20.50 1.39
C LYS A 157 27.55 -21.70 1.21
N ARG A 158 27.46 -22.55 2.25
CA ARG A 158 26.61 -23.75 2.23
C ARG A 158 25.17 -23.29 1.92
N GLN A 159 24.64 -23.71 0.78
CA GLN A 159 23.28 -23.37 0.38
C GLN A 159 22.28 -23.90 1.39
N THR A 160 21.22 -23.14 1.61
CA THR A 160 20.14 -23.58 2.51
C THR A 160 19.38 -24.75 1.87
N GLY A 161 18.76 -25.62 2.68
CA GLY A 161 17.95 -26.72 2.15
C GLY A 161 16.83 -26.24 1.20
N ARG A 162 16.31 -25.03 1.42
CA ARG A 162 15.31 -24.39 0.55
C ARG A 162 15.88 -24.02 -0.82
N GLU A 163 17.12 -23.52 -0.87
CA GLU A 163 17.80 -23.16 -2.12
C GLU A 163 18.17 -24.41 -2.92
N ILE A 164 18.71 -25.44 -2.26
CA ILE A 164 19.03 -26.72 -2.89
C ILE A 164 17.77 -27.33 -3.48
N LYS A 165 16.67 -27.42 -2.71
CA LYS A 165 15.38 -27.92 -3.20
C LYS A 165 14.88 -27.13 -4.41
N ARG A 166 14.93 -25.80 -4.36
CA ARG A 166 14.48 -24.95 -5.48
C ARG A 166 15.32 -25.19 -6.73
N LYS A 167 16.65 -25.23 -6.59
CA LYS A 167 17.58 -25.46 -7.69
C LYS A 167 17.37 -26.84 -8.32
N THR A 168 17.33 -27.90 -7.51
CA THR A 168 17.10 -29.27 -7.99
C THR A 168 15.75 -29.43 -8.69
N LEU A 169 14.67 -28.82 -8.17
CA LEU A 169 13.36 -28.87 -8.81
C LEU A 169 13.33 -28.09 -10.14
N ALA A 170 14.05 -26.97 -10.22
CA ALA A 170 14.17 -26.22 -11.47
C ALA A 170 14.94 -27.01 -12.54
N GLU A 171 16.04 -27.67 -12.17
CA GLU A 171 16.83 -28.54 -13.06
C GLU A 171 16.03 -29.74 -13.57
N ARG A 172 15.17 -30.33 -12.73
CA ARG A 172 14.30 -31.46 -13.11
C ARG A 172 13.12 -31.04 -13.99
N ARG A 173 12.77 -29.76 -14.03
CA ARG A 173 11.60 -29.28 -14.78
C ARG A 173 11.95 -29.13 -16.26
N LYS A 174 11.47 -30.06 -17.09
CA LYS A 174 11.57 -29.96 -18.54
C LYS A 174 10.56 -28.91 -19.06
N PRO A 175 10.98 -27.94 -19.91
CA PRO A 175 10.04 -27.02 -20.55
C PRO A 175 9.16 -27.77 -21.55
N LEU A 176 7.87 -27.41 -21.62
CA LEU A 176 6.92 -28.01 -22.56
C LEU A 176 6.81 -27.11 -23.79
N ALA A 177 7.35 -27.55 -24.92
CA ALA A 177 7.20 -26.89 -26.21
C ALA A 177 6.03 -27.55 -26.96
N ILE A 178 4.80 -27.13 -26.68
CA ILE A 178 3.58 -27.72 -27.24
C ILE A 178 2.92 -26.86 -28.33
N ASP A 179 3.34 -25.61 -28.49
CA ASP A 179 2.63 -24.61 -29.30
C ASP A 179 2.63 -24.94 -30.80
N ASP A 180 3.67 -25.61 -31.29
CA ASP A 180 3.84 -25.96 -32.71
C ASP A 180 3.53 -27.43 -33.02
N LEU A 181 3.05 -28.21 -32.04
CA LEU A 181 2.82 -29.64 -32.20
C LEU A 181 1.46 -29.94 -32.88
N ARG A 182 1.48 -30.85 -33.86
CA ARG A 182 0.26 -31.44 -34.45
C ARG A 182 -0.32 -32.51 -33.52
N GLU A 183 -1.56 -32.93 -33.78
CA GLU A 183 -2.32 -33.87 -32.93
C GLU A 183 -1.53 -35.12 -32.50
N ASN A 184 -0.84 -35.79 -33.43
CA ASN A 184 -0.04 -36.97 -33.11
C ASN A 184 1.10 -36.65 -32.14
N GLY A 185 1.80 -35.52 -32.33
CA GLY A 185 2.86 -35.08 -31.42
C GLY A 185 2.34 -34.67 -30.04
N LEU A 186 1.13 -34.08 -29.97
CA LEU A 186 0.48 -33.80 -28.69
C LEU A 186 0.10 -35.09 -27.94
N ARG A 187 -0.36 -36.13 -28.66
CA ARG A 187 -0.68 -37.45 -28.08
C ARG A 187 0.58 -38.14 -27.54
N GLU A 188 1.68 -38.09 -28.26
CA GLU A 188 2.97 -38.61 -27.81
C GLU A 188 3.47 -37.86 -26.57
N GLN A 189 3.46 -36.53 -26.60
CA GLN A 189 3.87 -35.70 -25.46
C GLN A 189 3.00 -35.96 -24.21
N ALA A 190 1.69 -36.13 -24.39
CA ALA A 190 0.79 -36.48 -23.28
C ALA A 190 1.12 -37.86 -22.68
N ARG A 191 1.48 -38.85 -23.52
CA ARG A 191 1.90 -40.17 -23.07
C ARG A 191 3.21 -40.10 -22.28
N GLU A 192 4.22 -39.38 -22.79
CA GLU A 192 5.50 -39.20 -22.09
C GLU A 192 5.31 -38.51 -20.74
N MET A 193 4.45 -37.49 -20.67
CA MET A 193 4.11 -36.82 -19.41
C MET A 193 3.44 -37.78 -18.42
N TRP A 194 2.53 -38.63 -18.89
CA TRP A 194 1.86 -39.62 -18.06
C TRP A 194 2.86 -40.66 -17.51
N GLU A 195 3.73 -41.20 -18.35
CA GLU A 195 4.80 -42.13 -17.94
C GLU A 195 5.73 -41.47 -16.90
N TRP A 196 6.06 -40.20 -17.10
CA TRP A 196 6.90 -39.45 -16.16
C TRP A 196 6.22 -39.21 -14.81
N ILE A 197 4.93 -38.89 -14.80
CA ILE A 197 4.15 -38.77 -13.55
C ILE A 197 4.10 -40.10 -12.82
N TYR A 198 3.79 -41.19 -13.54
CA TYR A 198 3.71 -42.52 -12.96
C TYR A 198 5.05 -42.94 -12.31
N GLN A 199 6.17 -42.70 -12.98
CA GLN A 199 7.50 -42.96 -12.44
C GLN A 199 7.76 -42.17 -11.15
N LEU A 200 7.43 -40.87 -11.13
CA LEU A 200 7.60 -40.02 -9.94
C LEU A 200 6.70 -40.46 -8.77
N GLU A 201 5.49 -40.93 -9.05
CA GLU A 201 4.58 -41.45 -8.03
C GLU A 201 5.09 -42.77 -7.44
N SER A 202 5.63 -43.66 -8.27
CA SER A 202 6.27 -44.90 -7.85
C SER A 202 7.47 -44.62 -6.94
N GLU A 203 8.40 -43.75 -7.34
CA GLU A 203 9.57 -43.37 -6.53
C GLU A 203 9.16 -42.72 -5.20
N LYS A 204 8.11 -41.89 -5.22
CA LYS A 204 7.58 -41.27 -4.00
C LYS A 204 7.03 -42.33 -3.04
N PHE A 205 6.32 -43.34 -3.55
CA PHE A 205 5.81 -44.44 -2.73
C PHE A 205 6.95 -45.21 -2.05
N ASP A 206 7.96 -45.62 -2.81
CA ASP A 206 9.13 -46.32 -2.28
C ASP A 206 9.87 -45.52 -1.20
N LEU A 207 10.03 -44.21 -1.41
CA LEU A 207 10.65 -43.31 -0.43
C LEU A 207 9.81 -43.16 0.85
N ILE A 208 8.49 -43.16 0.74
CA ILE A 208 7.59 -43.12 1.90
C ILE A 208 7.72 -44.39 2.73
N GLU A 209 7.70 -45.56 2.09
CA GLU A 209 7.87 -46.85 2.79
C GLU A 209 9.25 -46.97 3.43
N LYS A 210 10.31 -46.57 2.72
CA LYS A 210 11.67 -46.49 3.27
C LYS A 210 11.72 -45.59 4.50
N MET A 211 11.06 -44.43 4.45
CA MET A 211 11.00 -43.50 5.57
C MET A 211 10.25 -44.05 6.78
N LYS A 212 9.16 -44.81 6.57
CA LYS A 212 8.44 -45.50 7.65
C LYS A 212 9.34 -46.53 8.34
N ARG A 213 10.05 -47.35 7.55
CA ARG A 213 10.99 -48.35 8.07
C ARG A 213 12.13 -47.72 8.87
N GLN A 214 12.77 -46.67 8.35
CA GLN A 214 13.84 -45.96 9.05
C GLN A 214 13.37 -45.35 10.37
N LYS A 215 12.14 -44.81 10.42
CA LYS A 215 11.56 -44.31 11.68
C LYS A 215 11.37 -45.41 12.72
N TYR A 216 11.02 -46.63 12.29
CA TYR A 216 10.94 -47.77 13.19
C TYR A 216 12.32 -48.18 13.70
N GLU A 217 13.30 -48.34 12.81
CA GLU A 217 14.68 -48.71 13.16
C GLU A 217 15.31 -47.72 14.16
N VAL A 218 15.13 -46.41 13.96
CA VAL A 218 15.63 -45.37 14.89
C VAL A 218 14.91 -45.40 16.24
N ARG A 219 13.65 -45.84 16.31
CA ARG A 219 12.92 -45.96 17.60
C ARG A 219 13.36 -47.18 18.40
N VAL A 220 13.78 -48.24 17.71
CA VAL A 220 14.19 -49.51 18.31
C VAL A 220 15.69 -49.54 18.65
N SER A 221 16.48 -48.63 18.08
CA SER A 221 17.91 -48.44 18.38
C SER A 221 18.14 -47.45 19.52
#